data_AF-A0A0Q5XAS5-F1
#
_entry.id   AF-A0A0Q5XAS5-F1
#
_cell.length_a   1.000
_cell.length_b   1.000
_cell.length_c   1.000
_cell.angle_alpha   90.00
_cell.angle_beta   90.00
_cell.angle_gamma   90.00
#
_symmetry.space_group_name_H-M   'P 1'
#
loop_
_entity.id
_entity.type
_entity.pdbx_description
1 polymer ?
#
loop_
_entity_poly.entity_id
_entity_poly.type
_entity_poly.pdbx_seq_one_letter_code
_entity_poly.pdbx_strand_id
1 'polypeptide(L)'
;MVAIFEDDIVLAEGAGALLSTGNIHTMADLVKIESHGQPVLLSRRGFTFAEGYRHHRLSSLHLGSAGYLLTKDGAIQLLALAESRVPCQIDHFLFDPSFPVMRYMKVHQMVPALVKQGRLLPTWASALGSTIRDGVRPTTRLAPSLKIRREAMRLIQQLAALPKTIPSAVRYVRLRLNHVPHIVPAHCRTAETPLDMETAGAPADPAKATR
;
A
#
# COMPACT_ATOMS: atom_id res chain seq x y z
N MET A 1 11.14 8.18 -6.35
CA MET A 1 10.30 7.27 -5.54
C MET A 1 9.70 6.25 -6.48
N VAL A 2 9.51 5.02 -6.02
CA VAL A 2 8.67 4.03 -6.72
C VAL A 2 7.45 3.70 -5.88
N ALA A 3 6.32 3.45 -6.53
CA ALA A 3 5.12 2.92 -5.89
C ALA A 3 4.98 1.44 -6.26
N ILE A 4 4.76 0.58 -5.26
CA ILE A 4 4.65 -0.86 -5.41
C ILE A 4 3.25 -1.28 -5.00
N PHE A 5 2.62 -2.11 -5.83
CA PHE A 5 1.26 -2.59 -5.65
C PHE A 5 1.17 -4.09 -5.93
N GLU A 6 0.31 -4.79 -5.20
CA GLU A 6 -0.17 -6.14 -5.57
C GLU A 6 -1.24 -6.04 -6.68
N ASP A 7 -1.61 -7.17 -7.28
CA ASP A 7 -2.55 -7.25 -8.42
C ASP A 7 -4.02 -7.10 -8.01
N ASP A 8 -4.36 -7.43 -6.76
CA ASP A 8 -5.73 -7.48 -6.25
C ASP A 8 -6.17 -6.21 -5.51
N ILE A 9 -5.52 -5.08 -5.80
CA ILE A 9 -5.79 -3.83 -5.11
C ILE A 9 -6.91 -3.01 -5.71
N VAL A 10 -7.47 -2.15 -4.85
CA VAL A 10 -8.33 -1.06 -5.26
C VAL A 10 -7.79 0.25 -4.72
N LEU A 11 -7.80 1.28 -5.57
CA LEU A 11 -7.18 2.58 -5.31
C LEU A 11 -8.22 3.61 -4.88
N ALA A 12 -7.80 4.59 -4.10
CA ALA A 12 -8.56 5.81 -3.87
C ALA A 12 -8.75 6.58 -5.19
N GLU A 13 -9.85 7.28 -5.30
CA GLU A 13 -10.11 8.23 -6.37
C GLU A 13 -9.03 9.31 -6.36
N GLY A 14 -8.51 9.63 -7.55
CA GLY A 14 -7.39 10.57 -7.69
C GLY A 14 -6.02 10.04 -7.24
N ALA A 15 -5.89 8.76 -6.82
CA ALA A 15 -4.60 8.20 -6.38
C ALA A 15 -3.48 8.38 -7.42
N GLY A 16 -3.77 8.21 -8.72
CA GLY A 16 -2.78 8.42 -9.78
C GLY A 16 -2.23 9.84 -9.84
N ALA A 17 -3.10 10.85 -9.79
CA ALA A 17 -2.70 12.26 -9.78
C ALA A 17 -1.91 12.62 -8.51
N LEU A 18 -2.35 12.08 -7.37
CA LEU A 18 -1.71 12.29 -6.08
C LEU A 18 -0.33 11.61 -6.00
N LEU A 19 -0.16 10.42 -6.59
CA LEU A 19 1.13 9.74 -6.66
C LEU A 19 2.09 10.38 -7.66
N SER A 20 1.56 11.08 -8.66
CA SER A 20 2.36 11.80 -9.67
C SER A 20 2.91 13.13 -9.15
N THR A 21 2.17 13.79 -8.27
CA THR A 21 2.54 15.11 -7.72
C THR A 21 3.11 15.02 -6.30
N GLY A 22 2.67 14.02 -5.54
CA GLY A 22 3.07 13.80 -4.16
C GLY A 22 4.54 13.38 -4.04
N ASN A 23 5.18 13.85 -2.98
CA ASN A 23 6.57 13.54 -2.72
C ASN A 23 6.73 13.00 -1.30
N ILE A 24 7.53 11.94 -1.16
CA ILE A 24 7.90 11.45 0.16
C ILE A 24 8.85 12.48 0.76
N HIS A 25 8.51 12.99 1.95
CA HIS A 25 9.44 13.80 2.71
C HIS A 25 10.73 13.01 2.95
N THR A 26 11.91 13.65 2.87
CA THR A 26 13.25 13.05 3.10
C THR A 26 13.44 12.32 4.44
N MET A 27 12.44 12.39 5.31
CA MET A 27 12.38 11.71 6.61
C MET A 27 11.63 10.38 6.56
N ALA A 28 11.28 9.88 5.37
CA ALA A 28 10.73 8.55 5.20
C ALA A 28 11.43 7.81 4.07
N ASP A 29 11.73 6.54 4.30
CA ASP A 29 12.37 5.63 3.33
C ASP A 29 11.33 4.71 2.70
N LEU A 30 10.33 4.32 3.50
CA LEU A 30 9.24 3.43 3.16
C LEU A 30 7.93 4.01 3.70
N VAL A 31 6.93 4.21 2.84
CA VAL A 31 5.60 4.72 3.24
C VAL A 31 4.55 3.70 2.85
N LYS A 32 3.92 3.05 3.84
CA LYS A 32 2.77 2.20 3.61
C LYS A 32 1.56 3.06 3.22
N ILE A 33 0.92 2.72 2.11
CA ILE A 33 -0.27 3.42 1.59
C ILE A 33 -1.52 2.53 1.58
N GLU A 34 -1.38 1.28 2.00
CA GLU A 34 -2.49 0.34 2.20
C GLU A 34 -3.16 0.53 3.56
N SER A 35 -4.48 0.34 3.59
CA SER A 35 -5.25 0.07 4.81
C SER A 35 -5.64 -1.41 4.91
N HIS A 36 -5.47 -1.98 6.11
CA HIS A 36 -5.84 -3.35 6.45
C HIS A 36 -6.89 -3.41 7.60
N GLY A 37 -7.53 -2.28 7.94
CA GLY A 37 -8.64 -2.23 8.91
C GLY A 37 -8.28 -2.50 10.37
N GLN A 38 -7.00 -2.68 10.72
CA GLN A 38 -6.54 -2.83 12.09
C GLN A 38 -6.06 -1.48 12.68
N PRO A 39 -6.21 -1.25 13.99
CA PRO A 39 -5.63 -0.08 14.63
C PRO A 39 -4.10 -0.16 14.65
N VAL A 40 -3.44 0.97 14.40
CA VAL A 40 -1.97 1.12 14.45
C VAL A 40 -1.54 2.31 15.27
N LEU A 41 -0.31 2.27 15.81
CA LEU A 41 0.32 3.36 16.55
C LEU A 41 1.20 4.18 15.63
N LEU A 42 0.87 5.47 15.52
CA LEU A 42 1.54 6.44 14.66
C LEU A 42 2.14 7.58 15.48
N SER A 43 3.22 8.20 15.02
CA SER A 43 3.69 9.47 15.61
C SER A 43 2.64 10.58 15.43
N ARG A 44 2.50 11.46 16.43
CA ARG A 44 1.66 12.66 16.30
C ARG A 44 2.13 13.59 15.19
N ARG A 45 3.44 13.81 15.11
CA ARG A 45 4.04 14.55 14.00
C ARG A 45 3.86 13.72 12.73
N GLY A 46 3.19 14.32 11.75
CA GLY A 46 3.11 13.85 10.38
C GLY A 46 3.76 14.85 9.45
N PHE A 47 4.11 14.38 8.27
CA PHE A 47 4.64 15.18 7.18
C PHE A 47 3.63 15.19 6.05
N THR A 48 3.45 16.34 5.40
CA THR A 48 2.53 16.48 4.29
C THR A 48 3.09 15.75 3.08
N PHE A 49 2.26 14.91 2.45
CA PHE A 49 2.56 14.25 1.18
C PHE A 49 1.90 14.99 0.02
N ALA A 50 0.63 15.36 0.21
CA ALA A 50 -0.20 16.16 -0.69
C ALA A 50 -1.31 16.84 0.14
N GLU A 51 -2.12 17.70 -0.48
CA GLU A 51 -3.27 18.30 0.20
C GLU A 51 -4.20 17.20 0.76
N GLY A 52 -4.52 17.27 2.05
CA GLY A 52 -5.35 16.27 2.74
C GLY A 52 -4.65 14.94 3.06
N TYR A 53 -3.41 14.72 2.60
CA TYR A 53 -2.66 13.48 2.82
C TYR A 53 -1.37 13.72 3.58
N ARG A 54 -1.20 13.00 4.68
CA ARG A 54 0.00 13.08 5.53
C ARG A 54 0.54 11.69 5.80
N HIS A 55 1.83 11.58 6.03
CA HIS A 55 2.45 10.34 6.46
C HIS A 55 3.11 10.48 7.83
N HIS A 56 2.93 9.47 8.66
CA HIS A 56 3.33 9.45 10.07
C HIS A 56 4.24 8.26 10.34
N ARG A 57 5.21 8.39 11.25
CA ARG A 57 6.10 7.28 11.61
C ARG A 57 5.27 6.14 12.19
N LEU A 58 5.38 4.95 11.60
CA LEU A 58 4.73 3.74 12.08
C LEU A 58 5.53 3.18 13.27
N SER A 59 4.85 2.84 14.37
CA SER A 59 5.48 2.36 15.61
C SER A 59 4.91 1.02 16.11
N SER A 60 3.95 0.44 15.41
CA SER A 60 3.36 -0.86 15.71
C SER A 60 3.25 -1.71 14.46
N LEU A 61 3.00 -3.01 14.64
CA LEU A 61 2.65 -3.92 13.55
C LEU A 61 1.53 -3.35 12.68
N HIS A 62 1.72 -3.38 11.35
CA HIS A 62 0.66 -3.18 10.38
C HIS A 62 0.69 -4.28 9.31
N LEU A 63 -0.21 -5.26 9.43
CA LEU A 63 -0.39 -6.33 8.43
C LEU A 63 -0.76 -5.78 7.04
N GLY A 64 -0.48 -6.61 6.03
CA GLY A 64 -0.65 -6.32 4.61
C GLY A 64 0.59 -5.68 3.99
N SER A 65 0.78 -5.90 2.69
CA SER A 65 1.87 -5.34 1.88
C SER A 65 1.43 -4.91 0.49
N ALA A 66 0.12 -4.78 0.27
CA ALA A 66 -0.46 -4.63 -1.05
C ALA A 66 -0.19 -3.26 -1.69
N GLY A 67 0.26 -2.28 -0.90
CA GLY A 67 0.58 -0.95 -1.39
C GLY A 67 1.57 -0.20 -0.50
N TYR A 68 2.73 0.17 -1.06
CA TYR A 68 3.71 1.02 -0.39
C TYR A 68 4.57 1.81 -1.37
N LEU A 69 5.13 2.91 -0.88
CA LEU A 69 6.06 3.77 -1.60
C LEU A 69 7.47 3.59 -1.05
N LEU A 70 8.47 3.57 -1.92
CA LEU A 70 9.86 3.30 -1.57
C LEU A 70 10.78 4.35 -2.20
N THR A 71 11.69 4.92 -1.41
CA THR A 71 12.75 5.81 -1.92
C THR A 71 13.90 4.98 -2.48
N LYS A 72 14.77 5.61 -3.28
CA LYS A 72 15.97 4.93 -3.81
C LYS A 72 16.88 4.44 -2.67
N ASP A 73 17.15 5.31 -1.70
CA ASP A 73 17.98 4.98 -0.54
C ASP A 73 17.31 3.92 0.33
N GLY A 74 15.98 4.00 0.48
CA GLY A 74 15.18 2.98 1.15
C GLY A 74 15.27 1.62 0.47
N ALA A 75 15.29 1.57 -0.87
CA ALA A 75 15.47 0.33 -1.62
C ALA A 75 16.85 -0.29 -1.41
N ILE A 76 17.91 0.53 -1.45
CA ILE A 76 19.29 0.09 -1.17
C ILE A 76 19.39 -0.49 0.24
N GLN A 77 18.83 0.22 1.23
CA GLN A 77 18.85 -0.23 2.62
C GLN A 77 18.01 -1.49 2.84
N LEU A 78 16.83 -1.56 2.22
CA LEU A 78 15.96 -2.73 2.30
C LEU A 78 16.63 -3.97 1.69
N LEU A 79 17.35 -3.80 0.56
CA LEU A 79 18.11 -4.87 -0.07
C LEU A 79 19.19 -5.40 0.88
N ALA A 80 20.01 -4.52 1.47
CA ALA A 80 21.03 -4.89 2.44
C ALA A 80 20.45 -5.63 3.67
N LEU A 81 19.25 -5.24 4.13
CA LEU A 81 18.56 -5.94 5.22
C LEU A 81 18.01 -7.31 4.79
N ALA A 82 17.60 -7.45 3.52
CA ALA A 82 17.03 -8.66 2.95
C ALA A 82 18.09 -9.71 2.53
N GLU A 83 19.36 -9.33 2.36
CA GLU A 83 20.47 -10.23 2.01
C GLU A 83 20.61 -11.40 3.00
N SER A 84 20.24 -11.20 4.26
CA SER A 84 20.24 -12.23 5.31
C SER A 84 19.06 -13.23 5.25
N ARG A 85 18.27 -13.21 4.16
CA ARG A 85 16.95 -13.84 3.94
C ARG A 85 15.80 -13.11 4.63
N VAL A 86 14.62 -13.20 4.00
CA VAL A 86 13.33 -12.78 4.56
C VAL A 86 12.69 -13.98 5.28
N PRO A 87 12.67 -14.03 6.63
CA PRO A 87 12.34 -15.25 7.38
C PRO A 87 10.82 -15.39 7.67
N CYS A 88 9.99 -14.51 7.11
CA CYS A 88 8.57 -14.41 7.41
C CYS A 88 7.78 -13.87 6.21
N GLN A 89 6.48 -13.67 6.39
CA GLN A 89 5.66 -12.97 5.39
C GLN A 89 6.18 -11.54 5.19
N ILE A 90 6.08 -11.04 3.97
CA ILE A 90 6.69 -9.76 3.58
C ILE A 90 6.11 -8.59 4.39
N ASP A 91 4.83 -8.64 4.75
CA ASP A 91 4.18 -7.62 5.57
C ASP A 91 4.78 -7.54 6.98
N HIS A 92 5.02 -8.68 7.62
CA HIS A 92 5.75 -8.74 8.88
C HIS A 92 7.19 -8.23 8.71
N PHE A 93 7.90 -8.67 7.67
CA PHE A 93 9.27 -8.22 7.47
C PHE A 93 9.37 -6.69 7.34
N LEU A 94 8.43 -6.06 6.65
CA LEU A 94 8.42 -4.62 6.37
C LEU A 94 7.84 -3.76 7.50
N PHE A 95 6.78 -4.24 8.17
CA PHE A 95 5.92 -3.40 9.01
C PHE A 95 5.73 -3.93 10.44
N ASP A 96 6.53 -4.90 10.89
CA ASP A 96 6.56 -5.37 12.27
C ASP A 96 7.79 -4.81 13.02
N PRO A 97 7.62 -4.12 14.16
CA PRO A 97 8.72 -3.57 14.95
C PRO A 97 9.75 -4.60 15.43
N SER A 98 9.41 -5.89 15.38
CA SER A 98 10.31 -6.99 15.71
C SER A 98 11.40 -7.21 14.65
N PHE A 99 11.27 -6.62 13.46
CA PHE A 99 12.18 -6.84 12.34
C PHE A 99 13.12 -5.65 12.10
N PRO A 100 14.34 -5.92 11.55
CA PRO A 100 15.34 -4.88 11.30
C PRO A 100 14.85 -3.70 10.47
N VAL A 101 13.95 -3.91 9.52
CA VAL A 101 13.40 -2.86 8.64
C VAL A 101 12.82 -1.72 9.47
N MET A 102 11.96 -2.00 10.46
CA MET A 102 11.36 -0.97 11.29
C MET A 102 12.37 -0.25 12.19
N ARG A 103 13.47 -0.91 12.56
CA ARG A 103 14.54 -0.36 13.40
C ARG A 103 15.49 0.55 12.63
N TYR A 104 15.88 0.16 11.41
CA TYR A 104 16.92 0.83 10.64
C TYR A 104 16.39 1.75 9.55
N MET A 105 15.16 1.57 9.10
CA MET A 105 14.51 2.42 8.10
C MET A 105 13.44 3.32 8.71
N LYS A 106 13.22 4.48 8.10
CA LYS A 106 12.13 5.41 8.39
C LYS A 106 10.84 4.98 7.68
N VAL A 107 10.25 3.90 8.19
CA VAL A 107 8.93 3.35 7.86
C VAL A 107 7.78 4.22 8.39
N HIS A 108 6.91 4.68 7.49
CA HIS A 108 5.75 5.53 7.76
C HIS A 108 4.44 4.89 7.25
N GLN A 109 3.31 5.38 7.74
CA GLN A 109 1.96 5.08 7.27
C GLN A 109 1.31 6.35 6.72
N MET A 110 0.70 6.25 5.54
CA MET A 110 -0.12 7.31 4.94
C MET A 110 -1.49 7.38 5.60
N VAL A 111 -1.96 8.60 5.81
CA VAL A 111 -3.26 8.94 6.37
C VAL A 111 -3.89 10.08 5.53
N PRO A 112 -5.05 9.85 4.88
CA PRO A 112 -5.73 8.55 4.74
C PRO A 112 -4.94 7.57 3.86
N ALA A 113 -5.30 6.28 3.91
CA ALA A 113 -4.70 5.28 3.04
C ALA A 113 -5.22 5.42 1.59
N LEU A 114 -4.39 5.06 0.62
CA LEU A 114 -4.71 5.12 -0.83
C LEU A 114 -5.12 3.77 -1.41
N VAL A 115 -4.74 2.67 -0.75
CA VAL A 115 -4.91 1.32 -1.26
C VAL A 115 -5.69 0.48 -0.26
N LYS A 116 -6.54 -0.41 -0.77
CA LYS A 116 -7.12 -1.51 -0.01
C LYS A 116 -7.16 -2.76 -0.88
N GLN A 117 -6.91 -3.93 -0.30
CA GLN A 117 -7.08 -5.18 -1.04
C GLN A 117 -8.56 -5.45 -1.31
N GLY A 118 -8.89 -5.93 -2.51
CA GLY A 118 -10.25 -6.26 -2.92
C GLY A 118 -10.93 -7.25 -1.97
N ARG A 119 -10.17 -8.20 -1.41
CA ARG A 119 -10.65 -9.17 -0.40
C ARG A 119 -11.12 -8.54 0.92
N LEU A 120 -10.70 -7.31 1.22
CA LEU A 120 -11.10 -6.58 2.45
C LEU A 120 -12.28 -5.63 2.19
N LEU A 121 -12.78 -5.59 0.96
CA LEU A 121 -13.99 -4.85 0.64
C LEU A 121 -15.22 -5.64 1.12
N PRO A 122 -16.30 -4.94 1.50
CA PRO A 122 -17.58 -5.59 1.72
C PRO A 122 -18.08 -6.23 0.42
N THR A 123 -18.85 -7.32 0.54
CA THR A 123 -19.22 -8.23 -0.56
C THR A 123 -19.79 -7.53 -1.80
N TRP A 124 -20.52 -6.42 -1.64
CA TRP A 124 -21.09 -5.64 -2.74
C TRP A 124 -20.03 -4.87 -3.57
N ALA A 125 -18.88 -4.57 -2.98
CA ALA A 125 -17.72 -3.96 -3.63
C ALA A 125 -16.64 -4.99 -4.00
N SER A 126 -16.76 -6.23 -3.51
CA SER A 126 -15.84 -7.35 -3.78
C SER A 126 -16.04 -8.03 -5.14
N ALA A 127 -16.88 -7.50 -6.04
CA ALA A 127 -17.11 -8.06 -7.38
C ALA A 127 -15.83 -8.15 -8.25
N LEU A 128 -14.71 -7.60 -7.76
CA LEU A 128 -13.37 -7.64 -8.36
C LEU A 128 -12.45 -8.69 -7.73
N GLY A 129 -12.86 -9.36 -6.66
CA GLY A 129 -12.13 -10.47 -6.06
C GLY A 129 -12.25 -11.70 -6.96
N SER A 130 -11.14 -12.08 -7.58
CA SER A 130 -10.97 -13.26 -8.44
C SER A 130 -11.88 -14.44 -8.12
N THR A 131 -12.34 -15.13 -9.16
CA THR A 131 -12.97 -16.46 -9.16
C THR A 131 -12.05 -17.57 -8.60
N ILE A 132 -11.65 -17.46 -7.34
CA ILE A 132 -11.10 -18.57 -6.57
C ILE A 132 -12.04 -18.81 -5.41
N ARG A 133 -13.04 -19.66 -5.67
CA ARG A 133 -13.83 -20.32 -4.64
C ARG A 133 -12.89 -21.07 -3.71
N ASP A 134 -13.17 -20.97 -2.42
CA ASP A 134 -12.90 -21.92 -1.34
C ASP A 134 -11.98 -23.10 -1.68
N GLY A 135 -10.70 -22.82 -1.84
CA GLY A 135 -9.65 -23.82 -1.77
C GLY A 135 -9.13 -23.89 -0.35
N VAL A 136 -9.74 -24.72 0.50
CA VAL A 136 -9.17 -25.09 1.81
C VAL A 136 -7.78 -25.69 1.56
N ARG A 137 -6.73 -24.87 1.69
CA ARG A 137 -5.35 -25.37 1.70
C ARG A 137 -5.08 -25.95 3.09
N PRO A 138 -4.69 -27.23 3.22
CA PRO A 138 -4.31 -27.77 4.53
C PRO A 138 -3.06 -27.04 5.00
N THR A 139 -3.21 -26.26 6.07
CA THR A 139 -2.08 -25.57 6.68
C THR A 139 -1.15 -26.60 7.32
N THR A 140 0.06 -26.72 6.78
CA THR A 140 1.16 -27.41 7.46
C THR A 140 1.46 -26.63 8.75
N ARG A 141 1.30 -27.33 9.89
CA ARG A 141 1.43 -26.75 11.23
C ARG A 141 2.89 -26.35 11.47
N LEU A 142 3.19 -25.06 11.41
CA LEU A 142 4.41 -24.49 11.99
C LEU A 142 4.32 -24.48 13.53
N ALA A 143 5.47 -24.70 14.18
CA ALA A 143 5.58 -25.03 15.61
C ALA A 143 4.90 -24.02 16.56
N PRO A 144 4.15 -24.47 17.59
CA PRO A 144 3.38 -23.61 18.51
C PRO A 144 4.20 -22.57 19.28
N SER A 145 5.47 -22.86 19.54
CA SER A 145 6.36 -22.04 20.39
C SER A 145 6.69 -20.68 19.77
N LEU A 146 6.78 -20.59 18.44
CA LEU A 146 7.00 -19.32 17.73
C LEU A 146 5.75 -18.44 17.75
N LYS A 147 4.56 -19.03 17.85
CA LYS A 147 3.27 -18.31 17.92
C LYS A 147 3.11 -17.65 19.29
N ILE A 148 3.44 -18.37 20.36
CA ILE A 148 3.38 -17.85 21.73
C ILE A 148 4.42 -16.76 21.97
N ARG A 149 5.65 -16.92 21.45
CA ARG A 149 6.70 -15.90 21.56
C ARG A 149 6.32 -14.60 20.84
N ARG A 150 5.65 -14.70 19.69
CA ARG A 150 5.14 -13.54 18.93
C ARG A 150 4.02 -12.81 19.66
N GLU A 151 3.08 -13.54 20.26
CA GLU A 151 2.00 -12.96 21.06
C GLU A 151 2.53 -12.31 22.36
N ALA A 152 3.54 -12.90 22.99
CA ALA A 152 4.22 -12.31 24.15
C ALA A 152 5.01 -11.05 23.76
N MET A 153 5.72 -11.08 22.62
CA MET A 153 6.44 -9.92 22.10
C MET A 153 5.48 -8.78 21.71
N ARG A 154 4.26 -9.10 21.28
CA ARG A 154 3.17 -8.14 21.02
C ARG A 154 2.79 -7.34 22.27
N LEU A 155 2.69 -7.99 23.43
CA LEU A 155 2.41 -7.33 24.71
C LEU A 155 3.64 -6.57 25.23
N ILE A 156 4.83 -7.14 25.07
CA ILE A 156 6.09 -6.48 25.46
C ILE A 156 6.36 -5.24 24.61
N GLN A 157 6.05 -5.23 23.32
CA GLN A 157 6.21 -4.04 22.46
C GLN A 157 5.20 -2.94 22.76
N GLN A 158 3.98 -3.27 23.19
CA GLN A 158 3.03 -2.30 23.73
C GLN A 158 3.59 -1.60 24.98
N LEU A 159 4.46 -2.28 25.74
CA LEU A 159 5.14 -1.75 26.93
C LEU A 159 6.53 -1.14 26.62
N ALA A 160 7.28 -1.64 25.64
CA ALA A 160 8.65 -1.22 25.33
C ALA A 160 8.73 0.02 24.43
N ALA A 161 7.63 0.36 23.74
CA ALA A 161 7.49 1.65 23.07
C ALA A 161 7.25 2.82 24.05
N LEU A 162 7.21 2.56 25.37
CA LEU A 162 7.15 3.57 26.42
C LEU A 162 8.58 4.08 26.75
N PRO A 163 8.94 5.34 26.41
CA PRO A 163 10.17 5.93 26.94
C PRO A 163 10.06 6.08 28.47
N LYS A 164 11.13 5.76 29.21
CA LYS A 164 11.17 5.81 30.69
C LYS A 164 11.14 7.23 31.29
N THR A 165 11.04 8.27 30.46
CA THR A 165 10.96 9.67 30.90
C THR A 165 10.12 10.44 29.88
N ILE A 166 9.09 11.15 30.36
CA ILE A 166 8.04 11.92 29.66
C ILE A 166 6.80 11.08 29.30
N PRO A 167 5.57 11.49 29.71
CA PRO A 167 4.38 10.66 29.63
C PRO A 167 4.06 10.26 28.18
N SER A 168 4.18 8.97 27.95
CA SER A 168 3.92 8.21 26.72
C SER A 168 2.55 8.46 26.06
N ALA A 169 1.59 8.99 26.80
CA ALA A 169 0.30 9.44 26.26
C ALA A 169 0.41 10.61 25.25
N VAL A 170 1.55 11.32 25.21
CA VAL A 170 1.70 12.53 24.40
C VAL A 170 2.39 12.26 23.05
N ARG A 171 3.03 11.11 22.81
CA ARG A 171 3.89 10.92 21.61
C ARG A 171 3.21 10.25 20.42
N TYR A 172 2.25 9.37 20.67
CA TYR A 172 1.63 8.51 19.64
C TYR A 172 0.12 8.66 19.59
N VAL A 173 -0.46 8.41 18.42
CA VAL A 173 -1.91 8.33 18.20
C VAL A 173 -2.23 6.93 17.70
N ARG A 174 -3.23 6.31 18.32
CA ARG A 174 -3.80 5.06 17.85
C ARG A 174 -4.86 5.39 16.80
N LEU A 175 -4.62 5.00 15.55
CA LEU A 175 -5.54 5.26 14.45
C LEU A 175 -6.03 3.95 13.85
N ARG A 176 -7.34 3.84 13.60
CA ARG A 176 -7.91 2.75 12.81
C ARG A 176 -8.20 3.27 11.41
N LEU A 177 -7.44 2.80 10.43
CA LEU A 177 -7.65 3.13 9.03
C LEU A 177 -8.75 2.22 8.49
N ASN A 178 -10.02 2.63 8.57
CA ASN A 178 -11.13 1.82 8.03
C ASN A 178 -11.50 2.21 6.60
N HIS A 179 -11.15 3.44 6.21
CA HIS A 179 -11.66 4.08 5.01
C HIS A 179 -10.51 4.46 4.08
N VAL A 180 -10.64 4.03 2.83
CA VAL A 180 -9.92 4.60 1.68
C VAL A 180 -10.94 5.50 0.99
N PRO A 181 -10.68 6.81 0.83
CA PRO A 181 -11.63 7.74 0.24
C PRO A 181 -11.95 7.30 -1.20
N HIS A 182 -13.25 7.21 -1.51
CA HIS A 182 -13.84 6.91 -2.82
C HIS A 182 -13.07 5.87 -3.65
N ILE A 183 -13.49 4.61 -3.61
CA ILE A 183 -12.71 3.48 -4.13
C ILE A 183 -12.96 3.31 -5.65
N VAL A 184 -11.90 3.36 -6.46
CA VAL A 184 -11.92 3.14 -7.92
C VAL A 184 -11.19 1.83 -8.27
N PRO A 185 -11.82 0.92 -9.04
CA PRO A 185 -11.19 -0.32 -9.53
C PRO A 185 -9.87 -0.04 -10.24
N ALA A 186 -8.81 -0.78 -9.90
CA ALA A 186 -7.51 -0.66 -10.58
C ALA A 186 -7.47 -1.34 -11.97
N HIS A 187 -8.61 -1.82 -12.49
CA HIS A 187 -8.67 -2.51 -13.78
C HIS A 187 -9.09 -1.58 -14.93
N CYS A 188 -8.11 -1.25 -15.76
CA CYS A 188 -8.18 -0.90 -17.18
C CYS A 188 -9.18 0.21 -17.60
N ARG A 189 -8.69 1.45 -17.73
CA ARG A 189 -9.17 2.33 -18.81
C ARG A 189 -8.50 1.84 -20.09
N THR A 190 -9.17 1.02 -20.90
CA THR A 190 -8.89 1.02 -22.33
C THR A 190 -9.23 2.42 -22.81
N ALA A 191 -8.19 3.18 -23.15
CA ALA A 191 -8.34 4.35 -23.98
C ALA A 191 -8.78 3.85 -25.37
N GLU A 192 -10.08 3.74 -25.59
CA GLU A 192 -10.63 3.86 -26.93
C GLU A 192 -10.85 5.35 -27.17
N THR A 193 -9.76 6.01 -27.57
CA THR A 193 -9.88 7.22 -28.38
C THR A 193 -10.48 6.77 -29.71
N PRO A 194 -11.64 7.26 -30.16
CA PRO A 194 -12.11 6.96 -31.50
C PRO A 194 -11.07 7.51 -32.48
N LEU A 195 -10.48 6.63 -33.29
CA LEU A 195 -9.67 7.06 -34.43
C LEU A 195 -10.57 7.90 -35.33
N ASP A 196 -10.17 9.14 -35.57
CA ASP A 196 -10.69 9.98 -36.62
C ASP A 196 -10.57 9.23 -37.95
N MET A 197 -11.72 8.93 -38.58
CA MET A 197 -11.75 8.39 -39.94
C MET A 197 -11.38 9.50 -40.93
N GLU A 198 -10.10 9.56 -41.26
CA GLU A 198 -9.55 10.24 -42.42
C GLU A 198 -10.09 9.56 -43.69
N THR A 199 -11.10 10.17 -44.32
CA THR A 199 -11.62 9.72 -45.62
C THR A 199 -10.77 10.35 -46.71
N ALA A 200 -9.78 9.61 -47.20
CA ALA A 200 -9.02 9.95 -48.39
C ALA A 200 -9.15 8.83 -49.44
N GLY A 201 -9.80 9.15 -50.56
CA GLY A 201 -9.44 8.62 -51.87
C GLY A 201 -10.43 7.66 -52.53
N ALA A 202 -11.18 8.17 -53.50
CA ALA A 202 -11.49 7.42 -54.72
C ALA A 202 -11.37 8.37 -55.92
N PRO A 203 -10.43 8.15 -56.86
CA PRO A 203 -10.49 8.75 -58.17
C PRO A 203 -11.31 7.84 -59.10
N ALA A 204 -12.25 8.40 -59.86
CA ALA A 204 -12.91 7.70 -60.97
C ALA A 204 -12.89 8.61 -62.22
N ASP A 205 -12.01 8.17 -63.12
CA ASP A 205 -11.82 8.34 -64.57
C ASP A 205 -12.85 9.13 -65.41
N PRO A 206 -12.41 9.82 -66.49
CA PRO A 206 -13.24 10.60 -67.38
C PRO A 206 -13.84 9.75 -68.52
N ALA A 207 -14.77 10.36 -69.25
CA ALA A 207 -15.37 9.95 -70.53
C ALA A 207 -16.71 9.22 -70.46
N LYS A 208 -17.80 9.99 -70.68
CA LYS A 208 -18.82 9.65 -71.68
C LYS A 208 -19.51 10.91 -72.20
N ALA A 209 -19.23 11.21 -73.46
CA ALA A 209 -19.96 12.14 -74.29
C ALA A 209 -21.36 11.60 -74.59
N THR A 210 -22.39 12.46 -74.52
CA THR A 210 -23.53 12.64 -75.45
C THR A 210 -24.71 13.28 -74.72
N ARG A 211 -24.95 14.59 -74.94
CA ARG A 211 -26.04 15.09 -75.79
C ARG A 211 -25.91 16.60 -75.95
#